data_AF-A0A523U4I9-F1
#
_entry.id   AF-A0A523U4I9-F1
#
_cell.length_a   1.000
_cell.length_b   1.000
_cell.length_c   1.000
_cell.angle_alpha   90.00
_cell.angle_beta   90.00
_cell.angle_gamma   90.00
#
_symmetry.space_group_name_H-M   'P 1'
#
loop_
_entity.id
_entity.type
_entity.pdbx_description
1 polymer ?
#
loop_
_entity_poly.entity_id
_entity_poly.type
_entity_poly.pdbx_seq_one_letter_code
_entity_poly.pdbx_strand_id
1 'polypeptide(L)'
;MWEVKVKLPASVQEWLGEYTARYDTSRLSRVRFYYTKNNEINGTCWYPEEKNYYPLFDGVENTYRISVGLPRKYPYTVTLFCPPVYRKADGSWPPVPPKCEVVKKKKVQQKGKTVEWRRIALDLSMPSLEVIAVYLFGHEFWHYLRETRQAPGRNTQTQADMFGLAFLRMAQIEGAVPFTGPKGRKS
;
A
#
# COMPACT_ATOMS: atom_id res chain seq x y z
N MET A 1 5.20 -12.31 17.39
CA MET A 1 5.03 -11.07 16.61
C MET A 1 4.79 -11.37 15.12
N TRP A 2 5.59 -12.21 14.46
CA TRP A 2 5.34 -12.62 13.07
C TRP A 2 4.54 -13.93 12.97
N GLU A 3 3.47 -13.93 12.20
CA GLU A 3 2.63 -15.08 11.88
C GLU A 3 2.61 -15.28 10.36
N VAL A 4 3.55 -16.06 9.84
CA VAL A 4 3.68 -16.28 8.39
C VAL A 4 2.98 -17.60 8.02
N LYS A 5 1.75 -17.51 7.49
CA LYS A 5 0.96 -18.66 6.99
C LYS A 5 1.13 -18.89 5.48
N VAL A 6 2.15 -18.27 4.90
CA VAL A 6 2.55 -18.39 3.51
C VAL A 6 4.04 -18.72 3.48
N LYS A 7 4.49 -19.55 2.54
CA LYS A 7 5.91 -19.82 2.38
C LYS A 7 6.57 -18.65 1.63
N LEU A 8 6.86 -17.58 2.36
CA LEU A 8 7.74 -16.51 1.86
C LEU A 8 9.18 -17.02 1.83
N PRO A 9 10.02 -16.59 0.87
CA PRO A 9 11.44 -16.90 0.90
C PRO A 9 12.07 -16.43 2.21
N ALA A 10 13.07 -17.17 2.69
CA ALA A 10 13.79 -16.82 3.91
C ALA A 10 14.42 -15.42 3.81
N SER A 11 15.07 -15.12 2.67
CA SER A 11 15.67 -13.81 2.38
C SER A 11 14.68 -12.65 2.50
N VAL A 12 13.43 -12.84 2.06
CA VAL A 12 12.37 -11.83 2.22
C VAL A 12 12.01 -11.65 3.68
N GLN A 13 11.83 -12.74 4.42
CA GLN A 13 11.46 -12.67 5.85
C GLN A 13 12.57 -12.02 6.68
N GLU A 14 13.82 -12.39 6.43
CA GLU A 14 15.01 -11.82 7.08
C GLU A 14 15.11 -10.33 6.81
N TRP A 15 15.05 -9.92 5.54
CA TRP A 15 15.13 -8.51 5.17
C TRP A 15 14.00 -7.67 5.77
N LEU A 16 12.76 -8.19 5.79
CA LEU A 16 11.63 -7.54 6.45
C LEU A 16 11.88 -7.38 7.96
N GLY A 17 12.40 -8.41 8.62
CA GLY A 17 12.80 -8.35 10.03
C GLY A 17 13.87 -7.30 10.29
N GLU A 18 14.96 -7.30 9.51
CA GLU A 18 16.06 -6.34 9.64
C GLU A 18 15.61 -4.90 9.38
N TYR A 19 14.77 -4.67 8.37
CA TYR A 19 14.26 -3.33 8.09
C TYR A 19 13.37 -2.82 9.24
N THR A 20 12.47 -3.67 9.72
CA THR A 20 11.51 -3.29 10.77
C THR A 20 12.17 -3.05 12.12
N ALA A 21 13.29 -3.74 12.42
CA ALA A 21 14.09 -3.55 13.63
C ALA A 21 14.68 -2.13 13.77
N ARG A 22 14.66 -1.31 12.70
CA ARG A 22 15.11 0.09 12.72
C ARG A 22 14.10 1.05 13.35
N TYR A 23 12.90 0.58 13.63
CA TYR A 23 11.79 1.36 14.15
C TYR A 23 11.33 0.79 15.50
N ASP A 24 10.69 1.62 16.31
CA ASP A 24 10.01 1.16 17.51
C ASP A 24 8.80 0.33 17.08
N THR A 25 8.88 -0.99 17.32
CA THR A 25 7.83 -1.97 17.03
C THR A 25 7.15 -2.47 18.30
N SER A 26 7.41 -1.85 19.47
CA SER A 26 6.83 -2.26 20.77
C SER A 26 5.30 -2.30 20.76
N ARG A 27 4.67 -1.44 19.95
CA ARG A 27 3.21 -1.35 19.81
C ARG A 27 2.64 -2.27 18.72
N LEU A 28 3.46 -3.01 17.98
CA LEU A 28 3.04 -3.91 16.90
C LEU A 28 2.88 -5.34 17.45
N SER A 29 1.65 -5.79 17.74
CA SER A 29 1.45 -7.14 18.29
C SER A 29 1.58 -8.23 17.26
N ARG A 30 1.20 -7.94 16.01
CA ARG A 30 1.15 -8.96 14.96
C ARG A 30 1.44 -8.43 13.59
N VAL A 31 2.31 -9.14 12.88
CA VAL A 31 2.44 -9.12 11.42
C VAL A 31 2.01 -10.47 10.88
N ARG A 32 1.04 -10.49 9.95
CA ARG A 32 0.50 -11.73 9.40
C ARG A 32 0.56 -11.75 7.88
N PHE A 33 1.07 -12.82 7.31
CA PHE A 33 0.97 -13.12 5.87
C PHE A 33 0.09 -14.35 5.68
N TYR A 34 -0.87 -14.29 4.76
CA TYR A 34 -1.79 -15.41 4.51
C TYR A 34 -2.27 -15.41 3.06
N TYR A 35 -2.65 -16.58 2.54
CA TYR A 35 -3.32 -16.65 1.25
C TYR A 35 -4.79 -16.26 1.38
N THR A 36 -5.28 -15.41 0.49
CA THR A 36 -6.71 -15.09 0.42
C THR A 36 -7.48 -16.23 -0.26
N LYS A 37 -8.76 -16.38 0.08
CA LYS A 37 -9.63 -17.41 -0.51
C LYS A 37 -9.97 -17.10 -1.97
N ASN A 38 -10.24 -15.84 -2.27
CA ASN A 38 -10.72 -15.39 -3.59
C ASN A 38 -9.58 -15.02 -4.56
N ASN A 39 -8.32 -15.31 -4.19
CA ASN A 39 -7.17 -14.92 -4.99
C ASN A 39 -7.08 -13.40 -5.21
N GLU A 40 -7.52 -12.62 -4.22
CA GLU A 40 -7.43 -11.18 -4.16
C GLU A 40 -6.24 -10.76 -3.29
N ILE A 41 -5.76 -9.54 -3.45
CA ILE A 41 -4.83 -8.96 -2.49
C ILE A 41 -5.61 -8.25 -1.38
N ASN A 42 -5.07 -8.24 -0.17
CA ASN A 42 -5.46 -7.25 0.82
C ASN A 42 -4.26 -6.86 1.69
N GLY A 43 -4.22 -5.60 2.08
CA GLY A 43 -3.35 -5.10 3.13
C GLY A 43 -4.22 -4.43 4.18
N THR A 44 -3.89 -4.59 5.46
CA THR A 44 -4.56 -3.84 6.53
C THR A 44 -3.65 -3.60 7.71
N CYS A 45 -3.48 -2.32 8.07
CA CYS A 45 -2.98 -1.86 9.35
C CYS A 45 -4.17 -1.55 10.29
N TRP A 46 -4.29 -2.31 11.38
CA TRP A 46 -5.32 -2.11 12.40
C TRP A 46 -4.80 -1.18 13.49
N TYR A 47 -5.59 -0.16 13.83
CA TYR A 47 -5.28 0.82 14.87
C TYR A 47 -6.01 0.50 16.19
N PRO A 48 -5.46 0.95 17.32
CA PRO A 48 -6.23 1.09 18.56
C PRO A 48 -7.36 2.14 18.40
N GLU A 49 -8.63 1.71 18.56
CA GLU A 49 -9.92 2.47 18.61
C GLU A 49 -10.65 2.80 17.27
N GLU A 50 -11.99 2.74 17.11
CA GLU A 50 -13.14 2.99 18.04
C GLU A 50 -14.36 2.02 17.95
N LYS A 51 -14.44 0.98 17.09
CA LYS A 51 -15.75 0.27 16.87
C LYS A 51 -15.82 -1.26 16.88
N ASN A 52 -14.74 -1.99 17.13
CA ASN A 52 -14.79 -3.45 17.18
C ASN A 52 -13.97 -3.98 18.37
N TYR A 53 -14.56 -3.85 19.56
CA TYR A 53 -14.07 -4.43 20.80
C TYR A 53 -14.27 -5.96 20.74
N TYR A 54 -13.20 -6.72 20.49
CA TYR A 54 -13.14 -8.10 20.96
C TYR A 54 -12.15 -8.10 22.14
N PRO A 55 -12.64 -8.24 23.38
CA PRO A 55 -11.77 -8.31 24.54
C PRO A 55 -11.02 -9.62 24.47
N LEU A 56 -9.75 -9.55 24.04
CA LEU A 56 -8.82 -10.65 24.21
C LEU A 56 -7.77 -10.20 25.22
N PHE A 57 -8.03 -10.61 26.45
CA PHE A 57 -7.15 -10.65 27.62
C PHE A 57 -6.80 -9.33 28.30
N ASP A 58 -6.93 -9.37 29.63
CA ASP A 58 -6.73 -8.28 30.58
C ASP A 58 -5.39 -7.55 30.38
N GLY A 59 -5.46 -6.23 30.29
CA GLY A 59 -4.31 -5.34 30.54
C GLY A 59 -3.37 -5.03 29.37
N VAL A 60 -3.64 -5.52 28.15
CA VAL A 60 -2.83 -5.14 26.97
C VAL A 60 -3.53 -4.02 26.21
N GLU A 61 -3.03 -2.79 26.36
CA GLU A 61 -3.41 -1.66 25.50
C GLU A 61 -3.34 -2.07 24.03
N ASN A 62 -4.41 -1.80 23.29
CA ASN A 62 -4.63 -2.26 21.92
C ASN A 62 -3.41 -1.99 21.01
N THR A 63 -2.82 -3.08 20.55
CA THR A 63 -1.57 -3.09 19.78
C THR A 63 -1.87 -3.13 18.28
N TYR A 64 -1.10 -2.38 17.48
CA TYR A 64 -1.23 -2.33 16.03
C TYR A 64 -1.04 -3.72 15.42
N ARG A 65 -1.73 -4.00 14.31
CA ARG A 65 -1.59 -5.26 13.57
C ARG A 65 -1.48 -5.00 12.09
N ILE A 66 -0.53 -5.66 11.44
CA ILE A 66 -0.39 -5.66 9.99
C ILE A 66 -0.84 -7.02 9.45
N SER A 67 -1.76 -7.02 8.50
CA SER A 67 -2.21 -8.21 7.78
C SER A 67 -1.97 -8.04 6.29
N VAL A 68 -1.33 -9.01 5.68
CA VAL A 68 -1.03 -9.06 4.24
C VAL A 68 -1.65 -10.33 3.66
N GLY A 69 -2.74 -10.17 2.92
CA GLY A 69 -3.42 -11.19 2.15
C GLY A 69 -2.86 -11.26 0.73
N LEU A 70 -2.38 -12.45 0.36
CA LEU A 70 -1.70 -12.72 -0.89
C LEU A 70 -2.54 -13.62 -1.81
N PRO A 71 -2.52 -13.40 -3.13
CA PRO A 71 -3.09 -14.33 -4.08
C PRO A 71 -2.22 -15.60 -4.19
N ARG A 72 -2.80 -16.65 -4.73
CA ARG A 72 -2.14 -17.91 -5.10
C ARG A 72 -1.72 -17.94 -6.57
N LYS A 73 -2.32 -17.11 -7.43
CA LYS A 73 -2.00 -17.03 -8.86
C LYS A 73 -1.25 -15.76 -9.19
N TYR A 74 -0.24 -15.90 -10.04
CA TYR A 74 0.63 -14.85 -10.52
C TYR A 74 0.79 -14.94 -12.05
N PRO A 75 1.07 -13.84 -12.76
CA PRO A 75 1.20 -12.46 -12.24
C PRO A 75 -0.14 -11.90 -11.73
N TYR A 76 -0.07 -10.91 -10.84
CA TYR A 76 -1.24 -10.21 -10.32
C TYR A 76 -1.15 -8.72 -10.65
N THR A 77 -2.23 -8.12 -11.15
CA THR A 77 -2.26 -6.69 -11.48
C THR A 77 -2.78 -5.88 -10.30
N VAL A 78 -2.01 -4.88 -9.87
CA VAL A 78 -2.40 -3.94 -8.82
C VAL A 78 -2.53 -2.55 -9.42
N THR A 79 -3.65 -1.87 -9.16
CA THR A 79 -3.84 -0.47 -9.52
C THR A 79 -3.35 0.43 -8.39
N LEU A 80 -2.37 1.28 -8.69
CA LEU A 80 -1.81 2.26 -7.76
C LEU A 80 -2.35 3.65 -8.03
N PHE A 81 -2.50 4.47 -6.99
CA PHE A 81 -2.89 5.87 -7.16
C PHE A 81 -1.67 6.78 -7.13
N CYS A 82 -1.35 7.37 -8.29
CA CYS A 82 -0.31 8.37 -8.40
C CYS A 82 -0.77 9.71 -7.79
N PRO A 83 0.17 10.63 -7.48
CA PRO A 83 -0.18 11.99 -7.12
C PRO A 83 -1.16 12.62 -8.12
N PRO A 84 -2.22 13.30 -7.65
CA PRO A 84 -3.21 13.90 -8.53
C PRO A 84 -2.58 15.04 -9.35
N VAL A 85 -3.10 15.23 -10.56
CA VAL A 85 -2.68 16.33 -11.43
C VAL A 85 -3.70 17.46 -11.31
N TYR A 86 -3.24 18.65 -10.94
CA TYR A 86 -4.08 19.83 -10.81
C TYR A 86 -4.11 20.64 -12.10
N ARG A 87 -5.27 21.22 -12.42
CA ARG A 87 -5.41 22.13 -13.56
C ARG A 87 -4.59 23.39 -13.30
N LYS A 88 -3.82 23.83 -14.31
CA LYS A 88 -3.00 25.05 -14.22
C LYS A 88 -3.89 26.30 -14.27
N ALA A 89 -3.33 27.44 -13.85
CA ALA A 89 -4.03 28.73 -13.84
C ALA A 89 -4.45 29.19 -15.25
N ASP A 90 -3.67 28.84 -16.28
CA ASP A 90 -3.99 29.08 -17.70
C ASP A 90 -5.10 28.16 -18.26
N GLY A 91 -5.67 27.28 -17.42
CA GLY A 91 -6.71 26.34 -17.79
C GLY A 91 -6.22 25.07 -18.48
N SER A 92 -4.91 24.92 -18.71
CA SER A 92 -4.31 23.71 -19.28
C SER A 92 -4.14 22.61 -18.23
N TRP A 93 -3.91 21.38 -18.70
CA TRP A 93 -3.61 20.24 -17.85
C TRP A 93 -2.13 19.89 -17.97
N PRO A 94 -1.41 19.68 -16.86
CA PRO A 94 -0.10 19.04 -16.91
C PRO A 94 -0.19 17.67 -17.60
N PRO A 95 0.88 17.23 -18.27
CA PRO A 95 0.91 15.90 -18.89
C PRO A 95 0.70 14.82 -17.83
N VAL A 96 -0.02 13.78 -18.22
CA VAL A 96 -0.14 12.57 -17.38
C VAL A 96 1.21 11.85 -17.45
N PRO A 97 1.78 11.41 -16.31
CA PRO A 97 3.02 10.65 -16.32
C PRO A 97 2.91 9.42 -17.24
N PRO A 98 4.01 9.02 -17.92
CA PRO A 98 3.99 7.86 -18.80
C PRO A 98 3.40 6.62 -18.11
N LYS A 99 2.63 5.83 -18.87
CA LYS A 99 2.01 4.56 -18.44
C LYS A 99 0.91 4.71 -17.37
N CYS A 100 0.64 5.93 -16.91
CA CYS A 100 -0.47 6.24 -16.03
C CYS A 100 -1.71 6.70 -16.82
N GLU A 101 -2.89 6.61 -16.21
CA GLU A 101 -4.14 7.04 -16.82
C GLU A 101 -5.00 7.90 -15.88
N VAL A 102 -5.89 8.71 -16.46
CA VAL A 102 -6.87 9.49 -15.71
C VAL A 102 -8.07 8.60 -15.39
N VAL A 103 -8.25 8.26 -14.11
CA VAL A 103 -9.39 7.43 -13.66
C VAL A 103 -10.55 8.26 -13.10
N LYS A 104 -10.31 9.52 -12.71
CA LYS A 104 -11.37 10.41 -12.22
C LYS A 104 -11.02 11.88 -12.45
N LYS A 105 -12.03 12.70 -12.70
CA LYS A 105 -11.94 14.17 -12.69
C LYS A 105 -12.77 14.70 -11.52
N LYS A 106 -12.26 15.69 -10.79
CA LYS A 106 -13.01 16.40 -9.75
C LYS A 106 -12.86 17.90 -9.92
N LYS A 107 -13.94 18.62 -9.59
CA LYS A 107 -14.01 20.08 -9.50
C LYS A 107 -14.61 20.40 -8.14
N VAL A 108 -13.92 21.22 -7.35
CA VAL A 108 -14.35 21.62 -6.01
C VAL A 108 -14.16 23.12 -5.81
N GLN A 109 -15.03 23.76 -5.04
CA GLN A 109 -14.79 25.12 -4.57
C GLN A 109 -13.94 25.06 -3.30
N GLN A 110 -12.82 25.76 -3.29
CA GLN A 110 -11.92 25.85 -2.14
C GLN A 110 -11.50 27.31 -1.96
N LYS A 111 -11.85 27.91 -0.82
CA LYS A 111 -11.52 29.31 -0.48
C LYS A 111 -11.91 30.31 -1.58
N GLY A 112 -13.13 30.18 -2.11
CA GLY A 112 -13.65 31.06 -3.19
C GLY A 112 -13.02 30.82 -4.57
N LYS A 113 -12.14 29.82 -4.71
CA LYS A 113 -11.53 29.45 -5.99
C LYS A 113 -12.00 28.06 -6.42
N THR A 114 -12.21 27.92 -7.72
CA THR A 114 -12.46 26.60 -8.32
C THR A 114 -11.14 25.85 -8.46
N VAL A 115 -11.04 24.69 -7.82
CA VAL A 115 -9.91 23.77 -7.95
C VAL A 115 -10.36 22.55 -8.73
N GLU A 116 -9.68 22.27 -9.83
CA GLU A 116 -9.88 21.09 -10.66
C GLU A 116 -8.68 20.16 -10.59
N TRP A 117 -8.92 18.87 -10.42
CA TRP A 117 -7.85 17.88 -10.41
C TRP A 117 -8.28 16.55 -11.03
N ARG A 118 -7.28 15.81 -11.52
CA ARG A 118 -7.41 14.48 -12.11
C ARG A 118 -6.76 13.46 -11.18
N ARG A 119 -7.53 12.42 -10.82
CA ARG A 119 -6.97 11.23 -10.17
C ARG A 119 -6.26 10.41 -11.23
N ILE A 120 -4.99 10.13 -10.97
CA ILE A 120 -4.14 9.37 -11.86
C ILE A 120 -3.92 7.99 -11.24
N ALA A 121 -3.98 6.94 -12.06
CA ALA A 121 -3.67 5.59 -11.65
C ALA A 121 -2.66 4.93 -12.58
N LEU A 122 -1.93 3.96 -12.04
CA LEU A 122 -0.97 3.13 -12.75
C LEU A 122 -1.25 1.68 -12.41
N ASP A 123 -1.46 0.85 -13.41
CA ASP A 123 -1.53 -0.59 -13.22
C ASP A 123 -0.11 -1.17 -13.25
N LEU A 124 0.23 -1.92 -12.20
CA LEU A 124 1.49 -2.65 -12.10
C LEU A 124 1.23 -4.15 -12.14
N SER A 125 2.02 -4.84 -12.94
CA SER A 125 2.13 -6.29 -12.91
C SER A 125 3.07 -6.70 -11.78
N MET A 126 2.57 -7.52 -10.85
CA MET A 126 3.33 -8.15 -9.78
C MET A 126 3.60 -9.61 -10.18
N PRO A 127 4.83 -9.93 -10.65
CA PRO A 127 5.10 -11.21 -11.30
C PRO A 127 5.22 -12.39 -10.33
N SER A 128 5.43 -12.12 -9.04
CA SER A 128 5.70 -13.15 -8.04
C SER A 128 5.08 -12.83 -6.68
N LEU A 129 5.03 -13.87 -5.85
CA LEU A 129 4.64 -13.80 -4.44
C LEU A 129 5.50 -12.80 -3.65
N GLU A 130 6.79 -12.75 -3.95
CA GLU A 130 7.79 -11.97 -3.23
C GLU A 130 7.56 -10.47 -3.45
N VAL A 131 7.40 -10.10 -4.73
CA VAL A 131 7.12 -8.72 -5.14
C VAL A 131 5.85 -8.23 -4.44
N ILE A 132 4.77 -9.01 -4.48
CA ILE A 132 3.51 -8.57 -3.91
C ILE A 132 3.54 -8.53 -2.37
N ALA A 133 4.27 -9.44 -1.73
CA ALA A 133 4.38 -9.50 -0.27
C ALA A 133 5.17 -8.32 0.27
N VAL A 134 6.32 -8.01 -0.34
CA VAL A 134 7.15 -6.87 0.07
C VAL A 134 6.43 -5.56 -0.22
N TYR A 135 5.80 -5.44 -1.40
CA TYR A 135 5.00 -4.26 -1.73
C TYR A 135 3.89 -3.99 -0.71
N LEU A 136 3.02 -4.98 -0.45
CA LEU A 136 1.88 -4.81 0.45
C LEU A 136 2.32 -4.63 1.89
N PHE A 137 3.36 -5.34 2.34
CA PHE A 137 3.92 -5.11 3.67
C PHE A 137 4.42 -3.67 3.80
N GLY A 138 5.19 -3.17 2.83
CA GLY A 138 5.66 -1.79 2.82
C GLY A 138 4.50 -0.79 2.90
N HIS A 139 3.46 -0.99 2.08
CA HIS A 139 2.25 -0.17 2.09
C HIS A 139 1.60 -0.11 3.49
N GLU A 140 1.38 -1.25 4.14
CA GLU A 140 0.75 -1.29 5.47
C GLU A 140 1.69 -0.83 6.58
N PHE A 141 2.99 -1.07 6.43
CA PHE A 141 3.98 -0.60 7.37
C PHE A 141 4.09 0.93 7.34
N TRP A 142 3.90 1.57 6.19
CA TRP A 142 3.77 3.03 6.11
C TRP A 142 2.62 3.55 7.00
N HIS A 143 1.44 2.91 6.94
CA HIS A 143 0.32 3.27 7.80
C HIS A 143 0.68 3.18 9.28
N TYR A 144 1.36 2.09 9.68
CA TYR A 144 1.87 1.93 11.04
C TYR A 144 2.85 3.05 11.44
N LEU A 145 3.87 3.30 10.62
CA LEU A 145 4.88 4.34 10.87
C LEU A 145 4.25 5.72 10.96
N ARG A 146 3.21 5.97 10.18
CA ARG A 146 2.51 7.25 10.16
C ARG A 146 1.63 7.47 11.39
N GLU A 147 0.90 6.45 11.83
CA GLU A 147 0.10 6.53 13.05
C GLU A 147 0.96 6.61 14.32
N THR A 148 2.10 5.92 14.32
CA THR A 148 3.07 5.99 15.42
C THR A 148 4.03 7.18 15.31
N ARG A 149 3.86 8.04 14.29
CA ARG A 149 4.65 9.26 14.05
C ARG A 149 6.16 9.02 13.86
N GLN A 150 6.55 7.85 13.40
CA GLN A 150 7.95 7.43 13.20
C GLN A 150 8.53 7.78 11.82
N ALA A 151 7.69 8.15 10.86
CA ALA A 151 8.12 8.67 9.55
C ALA A 151 7.38 9.98 9.28
N PRO A 152 7.93 10.99 8.57
CA PRO A 152 7.23 12.22 8.19
C PRO A 152 6.18 12.00 7.09
N GLY A 153 5.27 12.95 6.85
CA GLY A 153 4.25 12.85 5.79
C GLY A 153 2.79 12.79 6.29
N ARG A 154 1.89 12.28 5.45
CA ARG A 154 0.46 12.13 5.74
C ARG A 154 0.07 10.65 5.65
N ASN A 155 -0.91 10.25 6.46
CA ASN A 155 -1.47 8.90 6.37
C ASN A 155 -2.44 8.82 5.18
N THR A 156 -1.93 8.61 3.96
CA THR A 156 -2.72 8.56 2.72
C THR A 156 -2.33 7.37 1.87
N GLN A 157 -3.30 6.82 1.14
CA GLN A 157 -3.12 5.69 0.22
C GLN A 157 -2.02 5.96 -0.83
N THR A 158 -1.99 7.16 -1.44
CA THR A 158 -0.95 7.51 -2.41
C THR A 158 0.46 7.48 -1.79
N GLN A 159 0.63 7.95 -0.56
CA GLN A 159 1.95 7.89 0.09
C GLN A 159 2.32 6.47 0.51
N ALA A 160 1.33 5.65 0.91
CA ALA A 160 1.51 4.24 1.21
C ALA A 160 1.93 3.45 -0.05
N ASP A 161 1.27 3.66 -1.19
CA ASP A 161 1.64 3.06 -2.48
C ASP A 161 3.06 3.44 -2.89
N MET A 162 3.39 4.74 -2.80
CA MET A 162 4.74 5.23 -3.14
C MET A 162 5.81 4.65 -2.20
N PHE A 163 5.50 4.51 -0.91
CA PHE A 163 6.39 3.87 0.04
C PHE A 163 6.56 2.38 -0.28
N GLY A 164 5.48 1.63 -0.56
CA GLY A 164 5.54 0.23 -0.97
C GLY A 164 6.39 0.01 -2.22
N LEU A 165 6.34 0.91 -3.20
CA LEU A 165 7.23 0.87 -4.37
C LEU A 165 8.70 1.16 -4.04
N ALA A 166 8.94 2.15 -3.18
CA ALA A 166 10.30 2.43 -2.71
C ALA A 166 10.85 1.25 -1.90
N PHE A 167 9.99 0.58 -1.14
CA PHE A 167 10.30 -0.57 -0.31
C PHE A 167 10.80 -1.76 -1.15
N LEU A 168 10.17 -2.03 -2.29
CA LEU A 168 10.68 -3.02 -3.27
C LEU A 168 12.10 -2.70 -3.73
N ARG A 169 12.38 -1.43 -4.03
CA ARG A 169 13.72 -0.99 -4.46
C ARG A 169 14.75 -1.15 -3.34
N MET A 170 14.37 -0.82 -2.10
CA MET A 170 15.23 -1.01 -0.93
C MET A 170 15.52 -2.49 -0.66
N ALA A 171 14.57 -3.38 -0.95
CA ALA A 171 14.72 -4.82 -0.87
C ALA A 171 15.52 -5.41 -2.04
N GLN A 172 15.89 -4.58 -3.03
CA GLN A 172 16.49 -5.01 -4.30
C GLN A 172 15.64 -6.06 -5.04
N ILE A 173 14.32 -6.04 -4.83
CA ILE A 173 13.37 -6.92 -5.51
C ILE A 173 12.93 -6.22 -6.79
N GLU A 174 13.44 -6.72 -7.90
CA GLU A 174 13.00 -6.30 -9.23
C GLU A 174 11.72 -7.03 -9.64
N GLY A 175 10.96 -6.43 -10.56
CA GLY A 175 9.87 -7.13 -11.25
C GLY A 175 8.50 -6.46 -11.18
N ALA A 176 8.26 -5.51 -10.28
CA ALA A 176 7.07 -4.66 -10.37
C ALA A 176 7.20 -3.74 -11.59
N VAL A 177 6.53 -4.10 -12.68
CA VAL A 177 6.59 -3.37 -13.95
C VAL A 177 5.22 -2.86 -14.35
N PRO A 178 5.14 -1.72 -15.05
CA PRO A 178 3.88 -1.25 -15.62
C PRO A 178 3.20 -2.33 -16.44
N PHE A 179 1.92 -2.57 -16.17
CA PHE A 179 1.12 -3.57 -16.87
C PHE A 179 0.92 -3.16 -18.33
N THR A 180 1.24 -4.06 -19.26
CA THR A 180 1.15 -3.82 -20.72
C THR A 180 0.02 -4.61 -21.39
N GLY A 181 -0.74 -5.40 -20.63
CA GLY A 181 -1.83 -6.23 -21.18
C GLY A 181 -3.08 -5.44 -21.55
N PRO A 182 -4.00 -6.04 -22.33
CA PRO A 182 -5.26 -5.40 -22.69
C PRO A 182 -6.10 -5.11 -21.45
N LYS A 183 -6.47 -3.83 -21.27
CA LYS A 183 -7.39 -3.42 -20.21
C LYS A 183 -8.81 -3.84 -20.57
N GLY A 184 -9.21 -5.03 -20.13
CA GLY A 184 -10.61 -5.42 -20.14
C GLY A 184 -11.39 -4.57 -19.15
N ARG A 185 -12.07 -3.51 -19.64
CA ARG A 185 -13.17 -2.92 -18.87
C ARG A 185 -14.27 -3.97 -18.79
N LYS A 186 -14.48 -4.55 -17.61
CA LYS A 186 -15.82 -5.08 -17.32
C LYS A 186 -16.73 -3.85 -17.23
N SER A 187 -17.52 -3.67 -18.28
CA SER A 187 -18.72 -2.83 -18.31
C SER A 187 -19.69 -3.26 -17.21
#